data_AF-A0A414RGI4-F1
#
_entry.id   AF-A0A414RGI4-F1
#
_cell.length_a   1.000
_cell.length_b   1.000
_cell.length_c   1.000
_cell.angle_alpha   90.00
_cell.angle_beta   90.00
_cell.angle_gamma   90.00
#
_symmetry.space_group_name_H-M   'P 1'
#
loop_
_entity.id
_entity.type
_entity.pdbx_description
1 polymer ?
#
loop_
_entity_poly.entity_id
_entity_poly.type
_entity_poly.pdbx_seq_one_letter_code
_entity_poly.pdbx_strand_id
1 'polypeptide(L)'
;MVQDEKLYQKVIADYRITNSVKKTAQNVGTSLVRAQRILITEGLWSSHTSEQVGELFRKGMTTSEIAKQLVISEKTVQAYLPYTRTETGYGECRSYNSKKSEDYRRRMYIAADSQVSNKFDEIVRQSKQHDEPAGTIRVMTEHELLQVQKKLDGERIKKKESEEMSDQKYSVLKLCLSLNLEETDVKDRVVLNRYGKVKQGIIREILVPADITLHALHYVIQRAFGWQNSHLHQYLLPEEVFQKMTGGKNRPDEYGRTLYDGKLTDWIDLCGVYFRFPCDDYEDIYWDDDYKQGVSIKTWFRKKYTAPYSYGGKWEHYAFANATAKSLITENPVIRVTPSFDEWMEMKKNGIYVSKQKDKMIPVTDATIEQVGLGFESRMDELLERLKVTEVLAAKDEKVPDDIRAAVQFVAKRLAKVNEEIEVTPITKSLKYNYDYGDGWEVDIVMEEKYYTKNRLDTAFEGNVDGFVVVPNEEGLIEKARAYDMSDHLQDELLSKIIQTVEIKGKPICIFADGLPVMDDVGGVHGYIDFLMTSRLGNQEERDEIRDWASGMGWTGRMYKPENIL
;
A
#
# COMPACT_ATOMS: atom_id res chain seq x y z
N MET A 1 -19.75 31.93 -0.86
CA MET A 1 -20.38 33.13 -1.48
C MET A 1 -20.34 34.36 -0.57
N VAL A 2 -20.79 34.31 0.68
CA VAL A 2 -20.69 35.44 1.64
C VAL A 2 -19.23 35.87 1.94
N GLN A 3 -18.28 34.96 1.79
CA GLN A 3 -16.85 35.22 2.05
C GLN A 3 -16.18 36.18 1.06
N ASP A 4 -16.53 36.13 -0.24
CA ASP A 4 -15.82 36.90 -1.27
C ASP A 4 -16.23 38.39 -1.29
N GLU A 5 -17.50 38.69 -1.03
CA GLU A 5 -17.98 40.06 -0.88
C GLU A 5 -17.46 40.71 0.41
N LYS A 6 -17.37 39.91 1.50
CA LYS A 6 -16.75 40.32 2.76
C LYS A 6 -15.25 40.58 2.59
N LEU A 7 -14.55 39.81 1.75
CA LEU A 7 -13.14 40.02 1.42
C LEU A 7 -12.93 41.31 0.60
N TYR A 8 -13.78 41.55 -0.40
CA TYR A 8 -13.75 42.75 -1.24
C TYR A 8 -13.86 44.03 -0.41
N GLN A 9 -14.85 44.10 0.48
CA GLN A 9 -15.04 45.24 1.38
C GLN A 9 -13.88 45.41 2.39
N LYS A 10 -13.31 44.31 2.89
CA LYS A 10 -12.14 44.34 3.77
C LYS A 10 -10.90 44.92 3.08
N VAL A 11 -10.65 44.57 1.82
CA VAL A 11 -9.53 45.13 1.03
C VAL A 11 -9.68 46.64 0.87
N ILE A 12 -10.89 47.12 0.54
CA ILE A 12 -11.15 48.56 0.39
C ILE A 12 -10.95 49.30 1.73
N ALA A 13 -11.52 48.76 2.81
CA ALA A 13 -11.44 49.38 4.12
C ALA A 13 -9.99 49.45 4.65
N ASP A 14 -9.22 48.36 4.52
CA ASP A 14 -7.83 48.34 4.97
C ASP A 14 -6.91 49.18 4.07
N TYR A 15 -7.14 49.21 2.76
CA TYR A 15 -6.36 50.07 1.87
C TYR A 15 -6.54 51.56 2.17
N ARG A 16 -7.76 52.00 2.53
CA ARG A 16 -8.00 53.38 2.97
C ARG A 16 -7.18 53.78 4.21
N ILE A 17 -6.76 52.80 5.01
CA ILE A 17 -5.92 53.00 6.20
C ILE A 17 -4.43 52.90 5.85
N THR A 18 -4.05 51.86 5.09
CA THR A 18 -2.64 51.52 4.86
C THR A 18 -2.02 52.24 3.66
N ASN A 19 -2.85 52.70 2.71
CA ASN A 19 -2.48 53.30 1.42
C ASN A 19 -1.38 52.53 0.67
N SER A 20 -1.34 51.20 0.86
CA SER A 20 -0.30 50.34 0.35
C SER A 20 -0.86 48.96 0.02
N VAL A 21 -0.95 48.66 -1.28
CA VAL A 21 -1.50 47.38 -1.79
C VAL A 21 -0.81 46.17 -1.15
N LYS A 22 0.51 46.27 -0.90
CA LYS A 22 1.30 45.21 -0.27
C LYS A 22 0.91 44.97 1.19
N LYS A 23 0.76 46.04 1.99
CA LYS A 23 0.31 45.91 3.38
C LYS A 23 -1.14 45.45 3.47
N THR A 24 -2.01 45.96 2.59
CA THR A 24 -3.41 45.53 2.52
C THR A 24 -3.54 44.04 2.22
N ALA A 25 -2.78 43.52 1.27
CA ALA A 25 -2.79 42.10 0.95
C ALA A 25 -2.37 41.23 2.14
N GLN A 26 -1.34 41.66 2.88
CA GLN A 26 -0.84 40.99 4.08
C GLN A 26 -1.86 41.02 5.23
N ASN A 27 -2.42 42.20 5.54
CA ASN A 27 -3.38 42.38 6.64
C ASN A 27 -4.68 41.61 6.42
N VAL A 28 -5.16 41.58 5.17
CA VAL A 28 -6.44 40.95 4.82
C VAL A 28 -6.27 39.45 4.52
N GLY A 29 -5.03 38.96 4.39
CA GLY A 29 -4.75 37.54 4.09
C GLY A 29 -5.11 37.16 2.66
N THR A 30 -4.87 38.04 1.68
CA THR A 30 -5.13 37.81 0.26
C THR A 30 -3.86 37.98 -0.57
N SER A 31 -3.88 37.56 -1.84
CA SER A 31 -2.73 37.75 -2.72
C SER A 31 -2.57 39.22 -3.13
N LEU A 32 -1.32 39.65 -3.35
CA LEU A 32 -1.00 41.00 -3.80
C LEU A 32 -1.78 41.38 -5.07
N VAL A 33 -1.81 40.47 -6.04
CA VAL A 33 -2.51 40.65 -7.32
C VAL A 33 -4.01 40.81 -7.11
N ARG A 34 -4.62 40.01 -6.23
CA ARG A 34 -6.07 40.10 -5.97
C ARG A 34 -6.44 41.41 -5.28
N ALA A 35 -5.66 41.85 -4.28
CA ALA A 35 -5.86 43.17 -3.66
C ALA A 35 -5.70 44.30 -4.68
N GLN A 36 -4.65 44.23 -5.51
CA GLN A 36 -4.37 45.21 -6.55
C GLN A 36 -5.52 45.35 -7.55
N ARG A 37 -6.05 44.23 -8.06
CA ARG A 37 -7.16 44.24 -9.02
C ARG A 37 -8.45 44.82 -8.44
N ILE A 38 -8.77 44.52 -7.18
CA ILE A 38 -9.92 45.10 -6.47
C ILE A 38 -9.79 46.63 -6.43
N LEU A 39 -8.60 47.13 -6.06
CA LEU A 39 -8.35 48.57 -5.94
C LEU A 39 -8.34 49.29 -7.29
N ILE A 40 -7.85 48.64 -8.36
CA ILE A 40 -7.97 49.15 -9.75
C ILE A 40 -9.44 49.26 -10.15
N THR A 41 -10.27 48.29 -9.77
CA THR A 41 -11.70 48.24 -10.12
C THR A 41 -12.48 49.38 -9.49
N GLU A 42 -12.20 49.67 -8.23
CA GLU A 42 -12.80 50.79 -7.49
C GLU A 42 -12.15 52.15 -7.80
N GLY A 43 -11.12 52.19 -8.66
CA GLY A 43 -10.38 53.41 -8.98
C GLY A 43 -9.55 53.98 -7.81
N LEU A 44 -9.32 53.18 -6.76
CA LEU A 44 -8.56 53.56 -5.56
C LEU A 44 -7.05 53.45 -5.75
N TRP A 45 -6.60 52.72 -6.78
CA TRP A 45 -5.20 52.55 -7.11
C TRP A 45 -4.99 52.48 -8.62
N SER A 46 -4.05 53.25 -9.13
CA SER A 46 -3.59 53.17 -10.51
C SER A 46 -2.06 53.32 -10.59
N SER A 47 -1.53 52.92 -11.73
CA SER A 47 -0.16 53.10 -12.17
C SER A 47 -0.19 53.34 -13.69
N HIS A 48 0.90 53.87 -14.25
CA HIS A 48 1.00 54.10 -15.69
C HIS A 48 0.68 52.83 -16.52
N THR A 49 1.24 51.69 -16.11
CA THR A 49 0.99 50.39 -16.76
C THR A 49 -0.46 49.92 -16.60
N SER A 50 -1.09 50.14 -15.44
CA SER A 50 -2.49 49.72 -15.24
C SER A 50 -3.47 50.56 -16.06
N GLU A 51 -3.17 51.84 -16.26
CA GLU A 51 -3.97 52.74 -17.10
C GLU A 51 -3.88 52.31 -18.57
N GLN A 52 -2.67 52.04 -19.07
CA GLN A 52 -2.45 51.53 -20.43
C GLN A 52 -3.15 50.19 -20.67
N VAL A 53 -3.04 49.25 -19.73
CA VAL A 53 -3.73 47.95 -19.79
C VAL A 53 -5.25 48.15 -19.79
N GLY A 54 -5.77 49.01 -18.92
CA GLY A 54 -7.21 49.31 -18.83
C GLY A 54 -7.78 50.01 -20.07
N GLU A 55 -7.02 50.87 -20.73
CA GLU A 55 -7.42 51.51 -21.99
C GLU A 55 -7.50 50.53 -23.16
N LEU A 56 -6.48 49.69 -23.34
CA LEU A 56 -6.45 48.70 -24.41
C LEU A 56 -7.52 47.62 -24.20
N PHE A 57 -7.76 47.21 -22.95
CA PHE A 57 -8.83 46.29 -22.61
C PHE A 57 -10.22 46.89 -22.91
N ARG A 58 -10.46 48.18 -22.60
CA ARG A 58 -11.70 48.87 -22.95
C ARG A 58 -11.94 48.99 -24.46
N LYS A 59 -10.88 48.97 -25.27
CA LYS A 59 -10.96 48.89 -26.74
C LYS A 59 -11.28 47.48 -27.26
N GLY A 60 -11.49 46.51 -26.38
CA GLY A 60 -11.88 45.14 -26.73
C GLY A 60 -10.70 44.22 -27.08
N MET A 61 -9.46 44.63 -26.83
CA MET A 61 -8.30 43.77 -27.08
C MET A 61 -8.19 42.65 -26.04
N THR A 62 -7.74 41.48 -26.50
CA THR A 62 -7.48 40.30 -25.66
C THR A 62 -6.22 40.48 -24.81
N THR A 63 -6.07 39.67 -23.76
CA THR A 63 -4.87 39.72 -22.88
C THR A 63 -3.57 39.47 -23.63
N SER A 64 -3.61 38.61 -24.66
CA SER A 64 -2.44 38.29 -25.49
C SER A 64 -2.06 39.44 -26.43
N GLU A 65 -3.05 40.15 -26.98
CA GLU A 65 -2.82 41.32 -27.83
C GLU A 65 -2.24 42.49 -27.01
N ILE A 66 -2.79 42.72 -25.81
CA ILE A 66 -2.30 43.76 -24.88
C ILE A 66 -0.86 43.47 -24.45
N ALA A 67 -0.55 42.21 -24.13
CA ALA A 67 0.79 41.78 -23.73
C ALA A 67 1.82 42.05 -24.84
N LYS A 68 1.47 41.74 -26.10
CA LYS A 68 2.31 42.00 -27.28
C LYS A 68 2.49 43.50 -27.53
N GLN A 69 1.43 44.30 -27.42
CA GLN A 69 1.48 45.73 -27.70
C GLN A 69 2.27 46.52 -26.65
N LEU A 70 2.14 46.15 -25.38
CA LEU A 70 2.84 46.81 -24.27
C LEU A 70 4.22 46.18 -23.98
N VAL A 71 4.59 45.11 -24.69
CA VAL A 71 5.85 44.35 -24.50
C VAL A 71 6.02 43.90 -23.04
N ILE A 72 4.95 43.32 -22.48
CA ILE A 72 4.91 42.79 -21.11
C ILE A 72 4.34 41.36 -21.11
N SER A 73 4.52 40.61 -20.03
CA SER A 73 3.99 39.25 -19.95
C SER A 73 2.47 39.23 -19.83
N GLU A 74 1.80 38.19 -20.35
CA GLU A 74 0.35 38.02 -20.16
C GLU A 74 -0.05 37.96 -18.68
N LYS A 75 0.83 37.44 -17.82
CA LYS A 75 0.65 37.45 -16.36
C LYS A 75 0.64 38.87 -15.80
N THR A 76 1.51 39.75 -16.32
CA THR A 76 1.56 41.17 -15.95
C THR A 76 0.28 41.87 -16.38
N VAL A 77 -0.20 41.63 -17.61
CA VAL A 77 -1.48 42.16 -18.09
C VAL A 77 -2.63 41.71 -17.18
N GLN A 78 -2.72 40.42 -16.87
CA GLN A 78 -3.76 39.87 -15.99
C GLN A 78 -3.77 40.50 -14.59
N ALA A 79 -2.59 40.85 -14.05
CA ALA A 79 -2.48 41.48 -12.74
C ALA A 79 -3.00 42.93 -12.70
N TYR A 80 -3.01 43.61 -13.85
CA TYR A 80 -3.47 45.01 -13.98
C TYR A 80 -4.88 45.15 -14.56
N LEU A 81 -5.54 44.04 -14.90
CA LEU A 81 -6.93 44.08 -15.36
C LEU A 81 -7.90 44.32 -14.20
N PRO A 82 -8.98 45.10 -14.44
CA PRO A 82 -10.08 45.21 -13.49
C PRO A 82 -10.59 43.83 -13.06
N TYR A 83 -11.08 43.77 -11.83
CA TYR A 83 -11.76 42.63 -11.25
C TYR A 83 -13.16 42.53 -11.88
N THR A 84 -13.47 41.38 -12.47
CA THR A 84 -14.73 41.19 -13.22
C THR A 84 -15.93 40.98 -12.29
N ARG A 85 -17.04 41.65 -12.62
CA ARG A 85 -18.35 41.46 -12.00
C ARG A 85 -19.11 40.36 -12.73
N THR A 86 -19.61 39.37 -12.00
CA THR A 86 -20.51 38.32 -12.52
C THR A 86 -21.95 38.64 -12.12
N GLU A 87 -22.93 37.96 -12.73
CA GLU A 87 -24.37 38.17 -12.48
C GLU A 87 -24.79 37.97 -11.00
N THR A 88 -23.96 37.30 -10.20
CA THR A 88 -24.20 37.03 -8.77
C THR A 88 -23.19 37.68 -7.82
N GLY A 89 -22.39 38.66 -8.28
CA GLY A 89 -21.44 39.43 -7.44
C GLY A 89 -19.99 39.48 -7.96
N TYR A 90 -19.06 39.88 -7.09
CA TYR A 90 -17.63 39.98 -7.38
C TYR A 90 -16.90 38.64 -7.15
N GLY A 91 -16.40 38.02 -8.20
CA GLY A 91 -15.63 36.77 -8.12
C GLY A 91 -14.85 36.50 -9.40
N GLU A 92 -13.60 36.04 -9.28
CA GLU A 92 -12.94 35.38 -10.40
C GLU A 92 -13.64 34.03 -10.63
N CYS A 93 -14.07 33.75 -11.86
CA CYS A 93 -14.20 32.36 -12.28
C CYS A 93 -12.85 31.69 -11.97
N ARG A 94 -12.79 30.85 -10.93
CA ARG A 94 -11.55 30.18 -10.49
C ARG A 94 -10.89 29.60 -11.74
N SER A 95 -9.65 30.02 -12.03
CA SER A 95 -8.91 29.48 -13.17
C SER A 95 -8.80 27.96 -13.03
N TYR A 96 -8.80 27.24 -14.15
CA TYR A 96 -8.68 25.77 -14.16
C TYR A 96 -7.50 25.28 -13.31
N ASN A 97 -6.36 25.99 -13.37
CA ASN A 97 -5.17 25.66 -12.58
C ASN A 97 -5.35 25.89 -11.06
N SER A 98 -6.17 26.88 -10.67
CA SER A 98 -6.48 27.14 -9.27
C SER A 98 -7.33 26.01 -8.68
N LYS A 99 -8.39 25.60 -9.40
CA LYS A 99 -9.21 24.43 -9.03
C LYS A 99 -8.36 23.17 -8.92
N LYS A 100 -7.55 22.87 -9.95
CA LYS A 100 -6.64 21.71 -9.97
C LYS A 100 -5.63 21.71 -8.80
N SER A 101 -5.15 22.88 -8.39
CA SER A 101 -4.20 23.02 -7.28
C SER A 101 -4.88 22.85 -5.92
N GLU A 102 -6.10 23.36 -5.75
CA GLU A 102 -6.94 23.12 -4.58
C GLU A 102 -7.33 21.66 -4.45
N ASP A 103 -7.77 21.03 -5.54
CA ASP A 103 -8.08 19.60 -5.61
C ASP A 103 -6.84 18.75 -5.32
N TYR A 104 -5.66 19.16 -5.81
CA TYR A 104 -4.40 18.52 -5.46
C TYR A 104 -4.14 18.61 -3.95
N ARG A 105 -4.22 19.80 -3.34
CA ARG A 105 -4.01 19.97 -1.89
C ARG A 105 -5.03 19.20 -1.06
N ARG A 106 -6.31 19.23 -1.46
CA ARG A 106 -7.39 18.46 -0.83
C ARG A 106 -7.09 16.97 -0.84
N ARG A 107 -6.66 16.42 -1.98
CA ARG A 107 -6.22 15.01 -2.08
C ARG A 107 -5.08 14.69 -1.13
N MET A 108 -4.11 15.59 -0.97
CA MET A 108 -3.00 15.36 -0.05
C MET A 108 -3.41 15.40 1.41
N TYR A 109 -4.38 16.25 1.75
CA TYR A 109 -4.96 16.31 3.09
C TYR A 109 -5.72 15.01 3.40
N ILE A 110 -6.64 14.59 2.51
CA ILE A 110 -7.44 13.37 2.69
C ILE A 110 -6.53 12.15 2.81
N ALA A 111 -5.55 11.99 1.91
CA ALA A 111 -4.61 10.89 1.98
C ALA A 111 -3.86 10.88 3.32
N ALA A 112 -3.44 12.04 3.83
CA ALA A 112 -2.74 12.13 5.12
C ALA A 112 -3.65 11.73 6.28
N ASP A 113 -4.87 12.25 6.31
CA ASP A 113 -5.87 11.92 7.33
C ASP A 113 -6.23 10.42 7.33
N SER A 114 -6.26 9.81 6.14
CA SER A 114 -6.67 8.42 5.95
C SER A 114 -5.60 7.36 6.24
N GLN A 115 -4.33 7.73 6.43
CA GLN A 115 -3.25 6.74 6.61
C GLN A 115 -3.52 5.84 7.82
N VAL A 116 -3.12 4.57 7.68
CA VAL A 116 -3.39 3.50 8.65
C VAL A 116 -2.90 3.86 10.05
N SER A 117 -1.68 4.40 10.17
CA SER A 117 -1.08 4.79 11.45
C SER A 117 -1.94 5.79 12.25
N ASN A 118 -2.65 6.70 11.58
CA ASN A 118 -3.47 7.71 12.25
C ASN A 118 -4.75 7.15 12.88
N LYS A 119 -5.31 6.05 12.32
CA LYS A 119 -6.50 5.40 12.90
C LYS A 119 -6.18 4.71 14.23
N PHE A 120 -4.95 4.23 14.40
CA PHE A 120 -4.53 3.54 15.62
C PHE A 120 -4.32 4.46 16.81
N ASP A 121 -3.84 5.68 16.59
CA ASP A 121 -3.75 6.72 17.62
C ASP A 121 -5.10 7.00 18.30
N GLU A 122 -6.21 6.78 17.59
CA GLU A 122 -7.57 6.93 18.09
C GLU A 122 -8.06 5.67 18.85
N ILE A 123 -7.75 4.48 18.34
CA ILE A 123 -8.08 3.18 18.98
C ILE A 123 -7.32 2.98 20.30
N VAL A 124 -6.01 3.26 20.32
CA VAL A 124 -5.13 3.15 21.51
C VAL A 124 -5.56 4.13 22.62
N ARG A 125 -6.22 5.25 22.28
CA ARG A 125 -6.81 6.16 23.27
C ARG A 125 -8.10 5.62 23.87
N GLN A 126 -8.84 4.79 23.14
CA GLN A 126 -10.11 4.20 23.59
C GLN A 126 -9.92 2.89 24.37
N SER A 127 -8.86 2.12 24.10
CA SER A 127 -8.61 0.81 24.73
C SER A 127 -8.07 0.87 26.17
N LYS A 128 -7.62 2.04 26.67
CA LYS A 128 -7.06 2.21 28.03
C LYS A 128 -8.08 2.18 29.19
N GLN A 129 -9.26 1.58 29.02
CA GLN A 129 -10.35 1.63 30.02
C GLN A 129 -10.96 0.30 30.48
N HIS A 130 -10.32 -0.84 30.23
CA HIS A 130 -10.79 -2.12 30.78
C HIS A 130 -9.69 -2.90 31.49
N ASP A 131 -9.99 -3.34 32.72
CA ASP A 131 -9.19 -4.33 33.44
C ASP A 131 -9.35 -5.69 32.73
N GLU A 132 -8.23 -6.34 32.41
CA GLU A 132 -8.24 -7.67 31.78
C GLU A 132 -8.72 -8.76 32.77
N PRO A 133 -9.65 -9.64 32.36
CA PRO A 133 -10.09 -10.74 33.20
C PRO A 133 -8.97 -11.77 33.43
N ALA A 134 -9.02 -12.44 34.58
CA ALA A 134 -8.07 -13.50 34.93
C ALA A 134 -8.18 -14.69 33.96
N GLY A 135 -7.04 -15.17 33.43
CA GLY A 135 -6.97 -16.28 32.47
C GLY A 135 -6.81 -15.85 31.00
N THR A 136 -6.64 -14.55 30.75
CA THR A 136 -6.23 -13.99 29.45
C THR A 136 -4.79 -14.38 29.13
N ILE A 137 -4.49 -14.61 27.85
CA ILE A 137 -3.15 -14.95 27.38
C ILE A 137 -2.20 -13.77 27.70
N ARG A 138 -1.18 -14.01 28.51
CA ARG A 138 -0.13 -13.03 28.75
C ARG A 138 0.94 -13.12 27.65
N VAL A 139 1.33 -11.98 27.11
CA VAL A 139 2.48 -11.80 26.22
C VAL A 139 3.50 -10.88 26.91
N MET A 140 4.80 -11.12 26.71
CA MET A 140 5.87 -10.30 27.28
C MET A 140 5.86 -8.88 26.69
N THR A 141 6.22 -7.89 27.50
CA THR A 141 6.40 -6.50 27.04
C THR A 141 7.73 -6.32 26.29
N GLU A 142 7.84 -5.30 25.43
CA GLU A 142 9.09 -4.96 24.69
C GLU A 142 10.29 -4.86 25.65
N HIS A 143 10.11 -4.22 26.81
CA HIS A 143 11.17 -4.08 27.80
C HIS A 143 11.61 -5.44 28.36
N GLU A 144 10.70 -6.36 28.65
CA GLU A 144 11.03 -7.70 29.15
C GLU A 144 11.75 -8.54 28.08
N LEU A 145 11.35 -8.42 26.81
CA LEU A 145 12.00 -9.09 25.69
C LEU A 145 13.41 -8.57 25.44
N LEU A 146 13.64 -7.26 25.52
CA LEU A 146 14.97 -6.67 25.43
C LEU A 146 15.91 -7.17 26.54
N GLN A 147 15.39 -7.53 27.72
CA GLN A 147 16.19 -8.14 28.79
C GLN A 147 16.51 -9.61 28.51
N VAL A 148 15.58 -10.36 27.89
CA VAL A 148 15.83 -11.73 27.43
C VAL A 148 16.86 -11.74 26.31
N GLN A 149 16.75 -10.83 25.34
CA GLN A 149 17.70 -10.69 24.23
C GLN A 149 19.09 -10.33 24.73
N LYS A 150 19.22 -9.35 25.65
CA LYS A 150 20.51 -9.01 26.28
C LYS A 150 21.17 -10.19 27.00
N LYS A 151 20.37 -11.12 27.57
CA LYS A 151 20.90 -12.36 28.17
C LYS A 151 21.39 -13.34 27.12
N LEU A 152 20.66 -13.50 26.01
CA LEU A 152 21.05 -14.36 24.89
C LEU A 152 22.29 -13.83 24.13
N ASP A 153 22.38 -12.51 23.94
CA ASP A 153 23.51 -11.82 23.31
C ASP A 153 24.76 -11.85 24.21
N GLY A 154 24.56 -11.78 25.53
CA GLY A 154 25.63 -11.89 26.53
C GLY A 154 26.35 -13.25 26.55
N GLU A 155 25.76 -14.29 25.95
CA GLU A 155 26.34 -15.64 25.85
C GLU A 155 27.08 -15.91 24.53
N ARG A 156 27.10 -14.97 23.56
CA ARG A 156 27.68 -15.21 22.23
C ARG A 156 28.49 -14.03 21.69
N ILE A 157 29.77 -13.98 22.05
CA ILE A 157 30.80 -13.29 21.26
C ILE A 157 31.71 -14.32 20.61
N LYS A 158 31.55 -14.50 19.29
CA LYS A 158 32.56 -14.75 18.23
C LYS A 158 32.01 -15.66 17.13
N LYS A 159 31.64 -15.07 15.99
CA LYS A 159 32.38 -15.17 14.71
C LYS A 159 31.66 -14.34 13.66
N LYS A 160 32.42 -13.55 12.91
CA LYS A 160 32.04 -12.88 11.67
C LYS A 160 32.94 -13.42 10.57
N GLU A 161 32.35 -13.64 9.39
CA GLU A 161 32.90 -13.90 8.04
C GLU A 161 31.82 -14.78 7.38
N SER A 162 31.25 -14.52 6.20
CA SER A 162 31.66 -13.75 5.02
C SER A 162 30.39 -13.45 4.20
N GLU A 163 30.38 -12.36 3.43
CA GLU A 163 29.35 -12.10 2.42
C GLU A 163 29.46 -13.18 1.32
N GLU A 164 28.54 -14.15 1.33
CA GLU A 164 28.29 -14.98 0.16
C GLU A 164 27.53 -14.11 -0.86
N MET A 165 28.15 -13.86 -2.01
CA MET A 165 27.43 -13.32 -3.16
C MET A 165 26.28 -14.29 -3.48
N SER A 166 25.04 -13.81 -3.39
CA SER A 166 23.88 -14.63 -3.73
C SER A 166 23.97 -15.05 -5.19
N ASP A 167 24.02 -16.36 -5.43
CA ASP A 167 24.04 -17.02 -6.74
C ASP A 167 22.62 -16.97 -7.38
N GLN A 168 21.96 -15.82 -7.27
CA GLN A 168 20.60 -15.62 -7.74
C GLN A 168 20.64 -15.47 -9.26
N LYS A 169 20.47 -16.58 -9.99
CA LYS A 169 20.41 -16.59 -11.46
C LYS A 169 19.42 -15.55 -12.00
N TYR A 170 18.29 -15.33 -11.32
CA TYR A 170 17.20 -14.48 -11.77
C TYR A 170 17.14 -13.13 -11.05
N SER A 171 17.05 -12.04 -11.82
CA SER A 171 17.04 -10.66 -11.33
C SER A 171 15.66 -10.01 -11.31
N VAL A 172 14.70 -10.51 -12.10
CA VAL A 172 13.35 -9.93 -12.25
C VAL A 172 12.28 -11.01 -12.23
N LEU A 173 11.14 -10.75 -11.58
CA LEU A 173 10.00 -11.66 -11.46
C LEU A 173 8.81 -11.10 -12.22
N LYS A 174 8.04 -11.96 -12.89
CA LYS A 174 6.72 -11.63 -13.44
C LYS A 174 5.64 -12.07 -12.47
N LEU A 175 4.92 -11.11 -11.90
CA LEU A 175 3.78 -11.37 -11.02
C LEU A 175 2.48 -11.00 -11.73
N CYS A 176 1.47 -11.87 -11.60
CA CYS A 176 0.09 -11.59 -11.96
C CYS A 176 -0.70 -11.33 -10.68
N LEU A 177 -1.27 -10.14 -10.57
CA LEU A 177 -2.15 -9.72 -9.48
C LEU A 177 -3.58 -9.71 -10.00
N SER A 178 -4.47 -10.52 -9.43
CA SER A 178 -5.88 -10.61 -9.83
C SER A 178 -6.78 -10.31 -8.65
N LEU A 179 -7.69 -9.35 -8.79
CA LEU A 179 -8.71 -9.15 -7.78
C LEU A 179 -9.69 -10.33 -7.78
N ASN A 180 -9.99 -10.86 -6.60
CA ASN A 180 -10.99 -11.92 -6.44
C ASN A 180 -12.38 -11.34 -6.76
N LEU A 181 -13.08 -12.00 -7.70
CA LEU A 181 -14.43 -11.65 -8.15
C LEU A 181 -15.36 -12.87 -8.11
N GLU A 182 -15.05 -13.91 -7.32
CA GLU A 182 -15.81 -15.17 -7.27
C GLU A 182 -17.26 -14.96 -6.81
N GLU A 183 -17.50 -14.05 -5.87
CA GLU A 183 -18.83 -13.77 -5.34
C GLU A 183 -19.70 -12.89 -6.28
N THR A 184 -19.17 -12.45 -7.42
CA THR A 184 -19.91 -11.60 -8.38
C THR A 184 -20.84 -12.40 -9.28
N ASP A 185 -22.05 -11.88 -9.47
CA ASP A 185 -23.03 -12.50 -10.36
C ASP A 185 -22.85 -12.09 -11.84
N VAL A 186 -23.71 -12.60 -12.73
CA VAL A 186 -23.65 -12.27 -14.17
C VAL A 186 -23.94 -10.78 -14.44
N LYS A 187 -24.80 -10.14 -13.65
CA LYS A 187 -25.13 -8.72 -13.81
C LYS A 187 -23.95 -7.85 -13.38
N ASP A 188 -23.31 -8.19 -12.28
CA ASP A 188 -22.10 -7.55 -11.78
C ASP A 188 -21.01 -7.54 -12.85
N ARG A 189 -20.77 -8.69 -13.49
CA ARG A 189 -19.80 -8.81 -14.59
C ARG A 189 -20.15 -7.94 -15.79
N VAL A 190 -21.43 -7.76 -16.11
CA VAL A 190 -21.88 -6.84 -17.17
C VAL A 190 -21.59 -5.38 -16.80
N VAL A 191 -21.80 -5.00 -15.54
CA VAL A 191 -21.49 -3.65 -15.03
C VAL A 191 -19.98 -3.39 -15.08
N LEU A 192 -19.17 -4.34 -14.58
CA LEU A 192 -17.72 -4.28 -14.60
C LEU A 192 -17.18 -4.18 -16.03
N ASN A 193 -17.74 -4.95 -16.97
CA ASN A 193 -17.36 -4.86 -18.37
C ASN A 193 -17.69 -3.49 -18.98
N ARG A 194 -18.91 -3.02 -18.77
CA ARG A 194 -19.43 -1.80 -19.40
C ARG A 194 -18.83 -0.52 -18.83
N TYR A 195 -18.71 -0.43 -17.51
CA TYR A 195 -18.33 0.79 -16.81
C TYR A 195 -16.96 0.71 -16.14
N GLY A 196 -16.56 -0.48 -15.71
CA GLY A 196 -15.24 -0.77 -15.16
C GLY A 196 -14.17 -1.08 -16.21
N LYS A 197 -14.54 -1.25 -17.48
CA LYS A 197 -13.66 -1.63 -18.61
C LYS A 197 -12.96 -2.98 -18.41
N VAL A 198 -13.60 -3.88 -17.66
CA VAL A 198 -13.10 -5.23 -17.38
C VAL A 198 -13.36 -6.15 -18.56
N LYS A 199 -12.35 -6.85 -19.06
CA LYS A 199 -12.52 -7.86 -20.12
C LYS A 199 -12.58 -9.27 -19.55
N GLN A 200 -11.60 -9.62 -18.73
CA GLN A 200 -11.43 -10.94 -18.12
C GLN A 200 -11.56 -10.83 -16.59
N GLY A 201 -10.92 -9.84 -16.00
CA GLY A 201 -10.93 -9.58 -14.56
C GLY A 201 -10.30 -8.22 -14.26
N ILE A 202 -10.14 -7.88 -12.99
CA ILE A 202 -9.35 -6.70 -12.60
C ILE A 202 -7.93 -7.20 -12.33
N ILE A 203 -7.08 -7.16 -13.37
CA ILE A 203 -5.78 -7.83 -13.39
C ILE A 203 -4.65 -6.82 -13.61
N ARG A 204 -3.50 -7.03 -12.97
CA ARG A 204 -2.25 -6.30 -13.19
C ARG A 204 -1.11 -7.30 -13.38
N GLU A 205 -0.46 -7.28 -14.53
CA GLU A 205 0.82 -8.00 -14.70
C GLU A 205 1.97 -7.02 -14.49
N ILE A 206 2.84 -7.35 -13.55
CA ILE A 206 3.93 -6.50 -13.12
C ILE A 206 5.26 -7.24 -13.18
N LEU A 207 6.32 -6.50 -13.50
CA LEU A 207 7.70 -6.93 -13.39
C LEU A 207 8.30 -6.26 -12.16
N VAL A 208 8.86 -7.06 -11.25
CA VAL A 208 9.46 -6.60 -9.98
C VAL A 208 10.88 -7.14 -9.83
N PRO A 209 11.79 -6.45 -9.13
CA PRO A 209 13.10 -7.04 -8.80
C PRO A 209 12.97 -8.30 -7.93
N ALA A 210 13.92 -9.24 -8.07
CA ALA A 210 13.87 -10.53 -7.37
C ALA A 210 14.06 -10.43 -5.84
N ASP A 211 14.63 -9.33 -5.37
CA ASP A 211 14.87 -9.01 -3.96
C ASP A 211 13.75 -8.19 -3.30
N ILE A 212 12.65 -7.93 -4.01
CA ILE A 212 11.50 -7.20 -3.45
C ILE A 212 10.89 -7.96 -2.27
N THR A 213 10.69 -7.27 -1.14
CA THR A 213 10.01 -7.78 0.04
C THR A 213 8.49 -7.72 -0.11
N LEU A 214 7.76 -8.53 0.64
CA LEU A 214 6.30 -8.45 0.73
C LEU A 214 5.84 -7.06 1.22
N HIS A 215 6.60 -6.44 2.11
CA HIS A 215 6.40 -5.04 2.54
C HIS A 215 6.45 -4.05 1.37
N ALA A 216 7.49 -4.10 0.54
CA ALA A 216 7.58 -3.23 -0.63
C ALA A 216 6.49 -3.56 -1.66
N LEU A 217 6.15 -4.85 -1.82
CA LEU A 217 5.08 -5.31 -2.69
C LEU A 217 3.71 -4.76 -2.27
N HIS A 218 3.46 -4.55 -0.97
CA HIS A 218 2.20 -3.96 -0.48
C HIS A 218 1.96 -2.60 -1.16
N TYR A 219 2.95 -1.72 -1.12
CA TYR A 219 2.86 -0.41 -1.77
C TYR A 219 2.75 -0.48 -3.30
N VAL A 220 3.29 -1.54 -3.92
CA VAL A 220 3.09 -1.81 -5.35
C VAL A 220 1.62 -2.15 -5.62
N ILE A 221 1.02 -3.03 -4.83
CA ILE A 221 -0.39 -3.43 -4.95
C ILE A 221 -1.30 -2.22 -4.75
N GLN A 222 -1.09 -1.45 -3.67
CA GLN A 222 -1.80 -0.21 -3.39
C GLN A 222 -1.80 0.73 -4.61
N ARG A 223 -0.60 0.96 -5.17
CA ARG A 223 -0.45 1.82 -6.35
C ARG A 223 -1.09 1.23 -7.61
N ALA A 224 -1.03 -0.08 -7.79
CA ALA A 224 -1.51 -0.79 -8.98
C ALA A 224 -3.04 -0.84 -9.08
N PHE A 225 -3.71 -1.00 -7.93
CA PHE A 225 -5.17 -1.03 -7.85
C PHE A 225 -5.78 0.37 -7.64
N GLY A 226 -5.01 1.34 -7.14
CA GLY A 226 -5.44 2.73 -7.00
C GLY A 226 -5.82 3.14 -5.58
N TRP A 227 -5.54 2.28 -4.61
CA TRP A 227 -5.77 2.49 -3.19
C TRP A 227 -4.79 3.50 -2.56
N GLN A 228 -5.12 3.97 -1.37
CA GLN A 228 -4.42 5.06 -0.68
C GLN A 228 -3.66 4.64 0.58
N ASN A 229 -3.53 3.33 0.85
CA ASN A 229 -2.93 2.81 2.09
C ASN A 229 -3.66 3.34 3.33
N SER A 230 -4.99 3.16 3.34
CA SER A 230 -5.89 3.69 4.37
C SER A 230 -6.47 2.61 5.28
N HIS A 231 -6.21 1.34 4.99
CA HIS A 231 -6.75 0.20 5.71
C HIS A 231 -5.69 -0.86 6.02
N LEU A 232 -6.02 -1.75 6.95
CA LEU A 232 -5.16 -2.88 7.31
C LEU A 232 -5.00 -3.83 6.14
N HIS A 233 -3.86 -4.51 6.13
CA HIS A 233 -3.54 -5.49 5.10
C HIS A 233 -2.76 -6.66 5.68
N GLN A 234 -2.80 -7.78 4.97
CA GLN A 234 -2.05 -8.97 5.32
C GLN A 234 -1.80 -9.85 4.10
N TYR A 235 -0.72 -10.62 4.16
CA TYR A 235 -0.43 -11.69 3.22
C TYR A 235 -0.74 -13.03 3.86
N LEU A 236 -1.50 -13.87 3.15
CA LEU A 236 -1.93 -15.19 3.61
C LEU A 236 -1.50 -16.26 2.61
N LEU A 237 -1.19 -17.44 3.14
CA LEU A 237 -1.04 -18.64 2.33
C LEU A 237 -2.41 -19.20 1.94
N PRO A 238 -2.48 -20.02 0.87
CA PRO A 238 -3.61 -20.91 0.70
C PRO A 238 -3.79 -21.77 1.95
N GLU A 239 -5.05 -21.92 2.37
CA GLU A 239 -5.42 -22.60 3.62
C GLU A 239 -4.80 -24.00 3.72
N GLU A 240 -4.82 -24.77 2.63
CA GLU A 240 -4.18 -26.10 2.58
C GLU A 240 -2.67 -26.08 2.83
N VAL A 241 -1.98 -25.02 2.41
CA VAL A 241 -0.52 -24.88 2.58
C VAL A 241 -0.19 -24.57 4.04
N PHE A 242 -0.91 -23.61 4.64
CA PHE A 242 -0.76 -23.28 6.07
C PHE A 242 -0.96 -24.52 6.95
N GLN A 243 -1.94 -25.34 6.61
CA GLN A 243 -2.24 -26.58 7.31
C GLN A 243 -1.15 -27.64 7.15
N LYS A 244 -0.62 -27.81 5.94
CA LYS A 244 0.51 -28.73 5.70
C LYS A 244 1.74 -28.32 6.52
N MET A 245 1.99 -27.01 6.67
CA MET A 245 3.12 -26.50 7.46
C MET A 245 2.97 -26.78 8.96
N THR A 246 1.78 -26.51 9.51
CA THR A 246 1.50 -26.58 10.95
C THR A 246 1.06 -27.97 11.42
N GLY A 247 0.69 -28.85 10.49
CA GLY A 247 0.09 -30.15 10.77
C GLY A 247 -1.40 -30.05 11.07
N GLY A 248 -2.19 -31.08 10.78
CA GLY A 248 -3.64 -31.08 10.99
C GLY A 248 -4.37 -32.06 10.08
N LYS A 249 -5.67 -32.28 10.29
CA LYS A 249 -6.54 -33.06 9.39
C LYS A 249 -7.53 -32.20 8.62
N ASN A 250 -7.67 -30.91 8.99
CA ASN A 250 -8.45 -29.89 8.29
C ASN A 250 -9.88 -30.33 8.02
N ARG A 251 -10.79 -29.96 8.90
CA ARG A 251 -12.20 -30.27 8.73
C ARG A 251 -12.91 -28.99 8.36
N PRO A 252 -13.54 -28.91 7.16
CA PRO A 252 -14.51 -27.87 6.92
C PRO A 252 -15.65 -28.06 7.92
N ASP A 253 -16.06 -26.97 8.58
CA ASP A 253 -17.29 -26.97 9.37
C ASP A 253 -18.52 -27.04 8.44
N GLU A 254 -19.71 -27.12 9.04
CA GLU A 254 -20.97 -27.19 8.29
C GLU A 254 -21.27 -25.94 7.43
N TYR A 255 -20.47 -24.87 7.58
CA TYR A 255 -20.56 -23.60 6.84
C TYR A 255 -19.41 -23.40 5.85
N GLY A 256 -18.53 -24.39 5.69
CA GLY A 256 -17.39 -24.32 4.76
C GLY A 256 -16.20 -23.52 5.28
N ARG A 257 -16.13 -23.18 6.57
CA ARG A 257 -14.94 -22.60 7.20
C ARG A 257 -13.99 -23.72 7.59
N THR A 258 -12.71 -23.61 7.28
CA THR A 258 -11.76 -24.66 7.69
C THR A 258 -11.23 -24.41 9.10
N LEU A 259 -11.34 -25.45 9.92
CA LEU A 259 -10.86 -25.45 11.30
C LEU A 259 -9.39 -25.89 11.33
N TYR A 260 -8.50 -25.00 11.77
CA TYR A 260 -7.06 -25.26 11.87
C TYR A 260 -6.74 -26.05 13.15
N ASP A 261 -6.81 -27.38 13.06
CA ASP A 261 -6.59 -28.30 14.18
C ASP A 261 -5.10 -28.66 14.43
N GLY A 262 -4.19 -27.90 13.84
CA GLY A 262 -2.75 -28.03 14.05
C GLY A 262 -2.31 -27.69 15.47
N LYS A 263 -1.21 -28.30 15.91
CA LYS A 263 -0.68 -28.05 17.25
C LYS A 263 -0.06 -26.66 17.34
N LEU A 264 -0.37 -25.94 18.41
CA LEU A 264 0.24 -24.64 18.69
C LEU A 264 1.77 -24.69 18.70
N THR A 265 2.35 -25.76 19.27
CA THR A 265 3.80 -25.93 19.38
C THR A 265 4.50 -26.02 18.02
N ASP A 266 3.87 -26.68 17.04
CA ASP A 266 4.38 -26.73 15.67
C ASP A 266 4.34 -25.34 15.00
N TRP A 267 3.29 -24.54 15.28
CA TRP A 267 3.17 -23.17 14.77
C TRP A 267 4.16 -22.19 15.41
N ILE A 268 4.40 -22.27 16.72
CA ILE A 268 5.38 -21.43 17.44
C ILE A 268 6.78 -21.55 16.84
N ASP A 269 7.16 -22.74 16.38
CA ASP A 269 8.45 -22.96 15.72
C ASP A 269 8.57 -22.24 14.36
N LEU A 270 7.45 -21.85 13.75
CA LEU A 270 7.37 -21.14 12.48
C LEU A 270 7.20 -19.62 12.63
N CYS A 271 6.93 -19.13 13.85
CA CYS A 271 6.91 -17.70 14.16
C CYS A 271 8.31 -17.10 13.98
N GLY A 272 8.40 -16.04 13.18
CA GLY A 272 9.68 -15.43 12.77
C GLY A 272 10.39 -16.17 11.64
N VAL A 273 9.85 -17.30 11.16
CA VAL A 273 10.32 -18.02 9.96
C VAL A 273 9.44 -17.68 8.75
N TYR A 274 8.13 -17.91 8.90
CA TYR A 274 7.13 -17.58 7.87
C TYR A 274 6.02 -16.70 8.42
N PHE A 275 5.65 -16.89 9.70
CA PHE A 275 4.47 -16.24 10.29
C PHE A 275 4.86 -15.15 11.27
N ARG A 276 4.11 -14.05 11.20
CA ARG A 276 4.14 -12.98 12.21
C ARG A 276 3.51 -13.53 13.49
N PHE A 277 4.15 -13.28 14.63
CA PHE A 277 3.51 -13.54 15.91
C PHE A 277 2.48 -12.42 16.17
N PRO A 278 1.22 -12.74 16.53
CA PRO A 278 0.22 -11.71 16.82
C PRO A 278 0.70 -10.76 17.91
N CYS A 279 0.86 -9.49 17.58
CA CYS A 279 1.23 -8.45 18.53
C CYS A 279 0.59 -7.12 18.12
N ASP A 280 0.19 -6.33 19.12
CA ASP A 280 -0.50 -5.06 18.91
C ASP A 280 0.47 -3.86 18.91
N ASP A 281 1.74 -4.11 18.54
CA ASP A 281 2.75 -3.05 18.38
C ASP A 281 2.68 -2.43 16.99
N TYR A 282 1.64 -1.63 16.79
CA TYR A 282 1.36 -0.97 15.51
C TYR A 282 2.44 0.04 15.11
N GLU A 283 3.22 0.59 16.05
CA GLU A 283 4.34 1.48 15.72
C GLU A 283 5.46 0.72 15.00
N ASP A 284 5.70 -0.54 15.37
CA ASP A 284 6.70 -1.39 14.71
C ASP A 284 6.19 -1.97 13.39
N ILE A 285 4.90 -2.34 13.32
CA ILE A 285 4.28 -2.85 12.08
C ILE A 285 4.26 -1.76 11.01
N TYR A 286 3.88 -0.53 11.37
CA TYR A 286 3.78 0.62 10.47
C TYR A 286 4.95 1.60 10.64
N TRP A 287 6.14 1.08 10.96
CA TRP A 287 7.36 1.84 11.29
C TRP A 287 7.74 2.90 10.27
N ASP A 288 7.36 2.71 9.00
CA ASP A 288 7.63 3.63 7.91
C ASP A 288 6.38 4.29 7.32
N ASP A 289 5.21 4.22 7.95
CA ASP A 289 4.02 4.96 7.52
C ASP A 289 4.14 6.47 7.85
N ASP A 290 5.07 7.13 7.15
CA ASP A 290 5.60 8.46 7.43
C ASP A 290 5.05 9.56 6.50
N TYR A 291 3.90 9.30 5.86
CA TYR A 291 3.34 10.20 4.87
C TYR A 291 3.01 11.59 5.48
N LYS A 292 3.46 12.65 4.80
CA LYS A 292 3.27 14.04 5.23
C LYS A 292 2.57 14.87 4.18
N GLN A 293 1.68 15.75 4.64
CA GLN A 293 1.02 16.74 3.79
C GLN A 293 2.06 17.56 3.01
N GLY A 294 1.91 17.63 1.68
CA GLY A 294 2.79 18.38 0.78
C GLY A 294 3.61 17.52 -0.18
N VAL A 295 3.75 16.22 0.08
CA VAL A 295 4.32 15.25 -0.87
C VAL A 295 3.19 14.55 -1.62
N SER A 296 3.35 14.33 -2.94
CA SER A 296 2.36 13.53 -3.67
C SER A 296 2.31 12.10 -3.13
N ILE A 297 1.12 11.57 -2.82
CA ILE A 297 0.95 10.14 -2.45
C ILE A 297 1.64 9.18 -3.43
N LYS A 298 1.57 9.47 -4.73
CA LYS A 298 2.26 8.68 -5.77
C LYS A 298 3.78 8.73 -5.64
N THR A 299 4.32 9.90 -5.31
CA THR A 299 5.76 10.06 -5.06
C THR A 299 6.19 9.37 -3.78
N TRP A 300 5.35 9.40 -2.75
CA TRP A 300 5.59 8.71 -1.49
C TRP A 300 5.59 7.20 -1.68
N PHE A 301 4.54 6.61 -2.25
CA PHE A 301 4.50 5.19 -2.62
C PHE A 301 5.71 4.77 -3.45
N ARG A 302 6.10 5.57 -4.45
CA ARG A 302 7.28 5.26 -5.25
C ARG A 302 8.56 5.11 -4.43
N LYS A 303 8.72 5.84 -3.34
CA LYS A 303 9.88 5.67 -2.45
C LYS A 303 9.84 4.35 -1.69
N LYS A 304 8.65 3.80 -1.43
CA LYS A 304 8.45 2.55 -0.67
C LYS A 304 8.78 1.30 -1.46
N TYR A 305 8.56 1.33 -2.77
CA TYR A 305 8.84 0.20 -3.67
C TYR A 305 9.99 0.43 -4.66
N THR A 306 10.84 1.44 -4.43
CA THR A 306 12.10 1.58 -5.18
C THR A 306 13.24 1.11 -4.30
N ALA A 307 14.11 0.25 -4.85
CA ALA A 307 15.26 -0.29 -4.15
C ALA A 307 16.18 0.82 -3.56
N PRO A 308 16.96 0.51 -2.51
CA PRO A 308 17.06 -0.78 -1.82
C PRO A 308 15.81 -1.11 -0.99
N TYR A 309 15.44 -2.39 -0.97
CA TYR A 309 14.33 -2.88 -0.15
C TYR A 309 14.84 -3.26 1.24
N SER A 310 14.13 -2.81 2.28
CA SER A 310 14.45 -3.17 3.66
C SER A 310 13.18 -3.15 4.50
N TYR A 311 13.13 -4.06 5.48
CA TYR A 311 12.11 -4.05 6.52
C TYR A 311 12.75 -3.55 7.83
N GLY A 312 12.11 -2.58 8.48
CA GLY A 312 12.63 -1.91 9.67
C GLY A 312 11.99 -2.34 10.99
N GLY A 313 10.88 -3.08 10.94
CA GLY A 313 10.19 -3.58 12.13
C GLY A 313 10.97 -4.71 12.81
N LYS A 314 11.00 -4.68 14.13
CA LYS A 314 11.71 -5.63 15.00
C LYS A 314 10.98 -6.96 15.13
N TRP A 315 9.64 -6.95 15.19
CA TRP A 315 8.85 -8.13 15.57
C TRP A 315 8.83 -9.24 14.55
N GLU A 316 9.32 -8.99 13.34
CA GLU A 316 9.41 -10.01 12.29
C GLU A 316 10.75 -10.75 12.26
N HIS A 317 11.77 -10.20 12.91
CA HIS A 317 13.09 -10.82 12.95
C HIS A 317 13.09 -12.07 13.83
N TYR A 318 13.70 -13.15 13.33
CA TYR A 318 13.59 -14.49 13.92
C TYR A 318 13.89 -14.51 15.41
N ALA A 319 14.98 -13.87 15.84
CA ALA A 319 15.41 -13.85 17.23
C ALA A 319 14.34 -13.27 18.17
N PHE A 320 13.74 -12.13 17.79
CA PHE A 320 12.69 -11.49 18.58
C PHE A 320 11.37 -12.25 18.47
N ALA A 321 10.89 -12.48 17.24
CA ALA A 321 9.62 -13.13 16.96
C ALA A 321 9.49 -14.49 17.64
N ASN A 322 10.53 -15.34 17.50
CA ASN A 322 10.50 -16.70 18.02
C ASN A 322 10.65 -16.74 19.55
N ALA A 323 11.43 -15.82 20.13
CA ALA A 323 11.54 -15.69 21.58
C ALA A 323 10.19 -15.29 22.21
N THR A 324 9.48 -14.33 21.61
CA THR A 324 8.13 -13.94 22.03
C THR A 324 7.14 -15.08 21.87
N ALA A 325 7.14 -15.76 20.72
CA ALA A 325 6.24 -16.90 20.50
C ALA A 325 6.48 -18.04 21.51
N LYS A 326 7.74 -18.29 21.90
CA LYS A 326 8.07 -19.27 22.94
C LYS A 326 7.68 -18.81 24.34
N SER A 327 7.69 -17.50 24.61
CA SER A 327 7.30 -16.99 25.93
C SER A 327 5.84 -17.33 26.24
N LEU A 328 4.98 -17.39 25.22
CA LEU A 328 3.58 -17.80 25.33
C LEU A 328 3.42 -19.12 26.09
N ILE A 329 4.24 -20.14 25.78
CA ILE A 329 4.22 -21.44 26.46
C ILE A 329 4.67 -21.31 27.91
N THR A 330 5.74 -20.55 28.15
CA THR A 330 6.35 -20.44 29.49
C THR A 330 5.52 -19.61 30.46
N GLU A 331 4.84 -18.58 29.96
CA GLU A 331 4.03 -17.67 30.76
C GLU A 331 2.61 -18.20 30.97
N ASN A 332 2.12 -19.04 30.06
CA ASN A 332 0.78 -19.61 30.11
C ASN A 332 0.83 -21.15 30.06
N PRO A 333 1.36 -21.86 31.08
CA PRO A 333 1.45 -23.32 31.06
C PRO A 333 0.11 -24.04 30.87
N VAL A 334 -0.97 -23.40 31.28
CA VAL A 334 -2.36 -23.86 31.12
C VAL A 334 -3.18 -22.70 30.59
N ILE A 335 -3.97 -22.95 29.55
CA ILE A 335 -4.86 -21.95 28.96
C ILE A 335 -6.32 -22.35 29.14
N ARG A 336 -7.17 -21.33 29.19
CA ARG A 336 -8.62 -21.49 29.06
C ARG A 336 -8.95 -21.69 27.59
N VAL A 337 -9.69 -22.75 27.28
CA VAL A 337 -10.26 -22.95 25.94
C VAL A 337 -11.77 -22.84 25.97
N THR A 338 -12.29 -22.05 25.04
CA THR A 338 -13.71 -21.98 24.75
C THR A 338 -14.15 -23.20 23.93
N PRO A 339 -15.41 -23.63 24.06
CA PRO A 339 -15.96 -24.64 23.17
C PRO A 339 -15.86 -24.18 21.72
N SER A 340 -15.54 -25.09 20.81
CA SER A 340 -15.65 -24.86 19.37
C SER A 340 -17.09 -24.49 18.98
N PHE A 341 -17.28 -23.92 17.80
CA PHE A 341 -18.62 -23.58 17.32
C PHE A 341 -19.57 -24.79 17.29
N ASP A 342 -19.06 -25.96 16.87
CA ASP A 342 -19.83 -27.21 16.83
C ASP A 342 -20.24 -27.67 18.23
N GLU A 343 -19.30 -27.66 19.18
CA GLU A 343 -19.60 -27.98 20.59
C GLU A 343 -20.61 -27.00 21.16
N TRP A 344 -20.50 -25.70 20.84
CA TRP A 344 -21.45 -24.67 21.24
C TRP A 344 -22.84 -24.93 20.64
N MET A 345 -22.93 -25.31 19.37
CA MET A 345 -24.18 -25.65 18.67
C MET A 345 -24.82 -26.91 19.26
N GLU A 346 -24.06 -27.95 19.54
CA GLU A 346 -24.55 -29.16 20.21
C GLU A 346 -25.05 -28.85 21.62
N MET A 347 -24.31 -28.05 22.39
CA MET A 347 -24.72 -27.59 23.72
C MET A 347 -26.04 -26.84 23.63
N LYS A 348 -26.17 -25.90 22.68
CA LYS A 348 -27.39 -25.12 22.46
C LYS A 348 -28.56 -26.02 22.07
N LYS A 349 -28.36 -27.00 21.18
CA LYS A 349 -29.37 -27.99 20.77
C LYS A 349 -29.84 -28.83 21.96
N ASN A 350 -28.95 -29.12 22.90
CA ASN A 350 -29.23 -29.87 24.12
C ASN A 350 -29.71 -28.99 25.29
N GLY A 351 -29.98 -27.70 25.07
CA GLY A 351 -30.47 -26.77 26.10
C GLY A 351 -29.43 -26.40 27.17
N ILE A 352 -28.14 -26.63 26.89
CA ILE A 352 -27.02 -26.30 27.78
C ILE A 352 -26.57 -24.85 27.48
N TYR A 353 -26.57 -24.01 28.50
CA TYR A 353 -26.10 -22.63 28.39
C TYR A 353 -24.59 -22.56 28.67
N VAL A 354 -23.82 -22.08 27.68
CA VAL A 354 -22.35 -21.96 27.78
C VAL A 354 -21.90 -21.04 28.90
N SER A 355 -22.68 -20.00 29.22
CA SER A 355 -22.44 -19.11 30.37
C SER A 355 -22.50 -19.80 31.73
N LYS A 356 -23.00 -21.03 31.81
CA LYS A 356 -23.08 -21.84 33.03
C LYS A 356 -22.07 -22.98 33.07
N GLN A 357 -21.27 -23.17 32.02
CA GLN A 357 -20.20 -24.17 32.02
C GLN A 357 -18.95 -23.64 32.72
N LYS A 358 -18.23 -24.55 33.39
CA LYS A 358 -16.88 -24.24 33.86
C LYS A 358 -15.95 -24.23 32.66
N ASP A 359 -15.06 -23.26 32.66
CA ASP A 359 -14.01 -23.15 31.66
C ASP A 359 -13.16 -24.41 31.60
N LYS A 360 -12.96 -24.91 30.38
CA LYS A 360 -12.08 -26.05 30.13
C LYS A 360 -10.65 -25.52 30.13
N MET A 361 -9.84 -26.03 31.06
CA MET A 361 -8.43 -25.71 31.16
C MET A 361 -7.61 -26.85 30.57
N ILE A 362 -6.70 -26.55 29.65
CA ILE A 362 -5.79 -27.54 29.05
C ILE A 362 -4.34 -27.07 29.11
N PRO A 363 -3.35 -27.97 29.13
CA PRO A 363 -1.96 -27.60 28.93
C PRO A 363 -1.80 -26.88 27.59
N VAL A 364 -1.07 -25.75 27.56
CA VAL A 364 -0.86 -24.96 26.34
C VAL A 364 -0.15 -25.76 25.24
N THR A 365 0.66 -26.75 25.63
CA THR A 365 1.34 -27.66 24.70
C THR A 365 0.40 -28.61 23.96
N ASP A 366 -0.79 -28.83 24.51
CA ASP A 366 -1.84 -29.68 23.93
C ASP A 366 -2.87 -28.86 23.14
N ALA A 367 -2.74 -27.52 23.16
CA ALA A 367 -3.66 -26.62 22.49
C ALA A 367 -3.46 -26.65 20.97
N THR A 368 -4.57 -26.45 20.26
CA THR A 368 -4.57 -26.18 18.82
C THR A 368 -4.38 -24.70 18.53
N ILE A 369 -3.98 -24.37 17.29
CA ILE A 369 -3.84 -22.99 16.83
C ILE A 369 -5.16 -22.23 16.97
N GLU A 370 -6.27 -22.84 16.56
CA GLU A 370 -7.60 -22.22 16.64
C GLU A 370 -8.01 -21.87 18.08
N GLN A 371 -7.81 -22.79 19.02
CA GLN A 371 -8.17 -22.59 20.43
C GLN A 371 -7.44 -21.40 21.07
N VAL A 372 -6.22 -21.12 20.61
CA VAL A 372 -5.39 -20.03 21.10
C VAL A 372 -5.64 -18.75 20.32
N GLY A 373 -5.83 -18.86 19.00
CA GLY A 373 -6.08 -17.73 18.10
C GLY A 373 -7.31 -16.91 18.49
N LEU A 374 -8.32 -17.52 19.11
CA LEU A 374 -9.49 -16.79 19.65
C LEU A 374 -9.14 -15.76 20.74
N GLY A 375 -7.96 -15.86 21.35
CA GLY A 375 -7.47 -14.92 22.35
C GLY A 375 -6.67 -13.74 21.78
N PHE A 376 -6.45 -13.68 20.46
CA PHE A 376 -5.73 -12.60 19.80
C PHE A 376 -6.66 -11.81 18.88
N GLU A 377 -6.39 -10.51 18.74
CA GLU A 377 -7.11 -9.65 17.78
C GLU A 377 -6.65 -9.90 16.34
N SER A 378 -5.39 -10.30 16.16
CA SER A 378 -4.77 -10.59 14.87
C SER A 378 -4.80 -12.08 14.52
N ARG A 379 -4.64 -12.39 13.22
CA ARG A 379 -4.66 -13.76 12.71
C ARG A 379 -3.34 -14.50 12.98
N MET A 380 -3.43 -15.83 13.05
CA MET A 380 -2.27 -16.70 13.29
C MET A 380 -1.55 -17.11 11.98
N ASP A 381 -2.14 -16.85 10.81
CA ASP A 381 -1.66 -17.27 9.49
C ASP A 381 -1.10 -16.11 8.64
N GLU A 382 -0.87 -14.96 9.27
CA GLU A 382 -0.27 -13.78 8.65
C GLU A 382 1.22 -14.00 8.36
N LEU A 383 1.64 -13.77 7.11
CA LEU A 383 3.02 -13.90 6.68
C LEU A 383 3.87 -12.69 7.09
N LEU A 384 5.17 -12.93 7.27
CA LEU A 384 6.17 -11.90 7.53
C LEU A 384 6.40 -11.03 6.29
N GLU A 385 6.21 -9.72 6.42
CA GLU A 385 6.40 -8.75 5.35
C GLU A 385 7.88 -8.52 4.97
N ARG A 386 8.82 -8.85 5.85
CA ARG A 386 10.27 -8.81 5.58
C ARG A 386 10.72 -9.83 4.53
N LEU A 387 9.95 -10.89 4.31
CA LEU A 387 10.31 -11.96 3.38
C LEU A 387 10.29 -11.43 1.95
N LYS A 388 11.26 -11.86 1.14
CA LYS A 388 11.26 -11.66 -0.31
C LYS A 388 10.12 -12.48 -0.92
N VAL A 389 9.59 -12.03 -2.05
CA VAL A 389 8.57 -12.80 -2.78
C VAL A 389 9.09 -14.20 -3.15
N THR A 390 10.36 -14.31 -3.53
CA THR A 390 11.02 -15.57 -3.91
C THR A 390 11.21 -16.57 -2.77
N GLU A 391 11.15 -16.10 -1.52
CA GLU A 391 11.29 -16.94 -0.32
C GLU A 391 9.98 -17.66 0.05
N VAL A 392 8.85 -17.19 -0.46
CA VAL A 392 7.52 -17.76 -0.14
C VAL A 392 6.85 -18.35 -1.39
N LEU A 393 6.94 -17.64 -2.52
CA LEU A 393 6.21 -17.93 -3.74
C LEU A 393 7.14 -18.53 -4.81
N ALA A 394 6.82 -19.75 -5.25
CA ALA A 394 7.46 -20.40 -6.39
C ALA A 394 6.80 -19.95 -7.71
N ALA A 395 7.59 -19.90 -8.79
CA ALA A 395 7.04 -19.69 -10.12
C ALA A 395 6.16 -20.88 -10.54
N LYS A 396 5.23 -20.64 -11.47
CA LYS A 396 4.22 -21.61 -11.92
C LYS A 396 4.81 -22.99 -12.27
N ASP A 397 5.95 -23.00 -12.97
CA ASP A 397 6.62 -24.21 -13.45
C ASP A 397 7.69 -24.74 -12.48
N GLU A 398 7.98 -24.02 -11.40
CA GLU A 398 8.83 -24.51 -10.32
C GLU A 398 8.10 -25.53 -9.44
N LYS A 399 8.89 -26.40 -8.82
CA LYS A 399 8.39 -27.36 -7.83
C LYS A 399 8.45 -26.73 -6.44
N VAL A 400 7.37 -26.88 -5.70
CA VAL A 400 7.35 -26.71 -4.24
C VAL A 400 7.70 -28.06 -3.58
N PRO A 401 8.22 -28.08 -2.35
CA PRO A 401 8.53 -29.32 -1.65
C PRO A 401 7.33 -30.27 -1.56
N ASP A 402 7.53 -31.56 -1.87
CA ASP A 402 6.47 -32.58 -1.75
C ASP A 402 6.01 -32.72 -0.28
N ASP A 403 6.96 -32.68 0.66
CA ASP A 403 6.72 -32.62 2.11
C ASP A 403 7.04 -31.22 2.63
N ILE A 404 6.06 -30.33 2.55
CA ILE A 404 6.15 -28.94 3.02
C ILE A 404 6.50 -28.92 4.51
N ARG A 405 5.92 -29.79 5.32
CA ARG A 405 6.14 -29.81 6.77
C ARG A 405 7.61 -30.10 7.10
N ALA A 406 8.18 -31.12 6.48
CA ALA A 406 9.58 -31.46 6.68
C ALA A 406 10.51 -30.32 6.23
N ALA A 407 10.20 -29.67 5.11
CA ALA A 407 10.97 -28.54 4.60
C ALA A 407 10.97 -27.35 5.59
N VAL A 408 9.80 -26.91 6.07
CA VAL A 408 9.72 -25.75 6.98
C VAL A 408 10.32 -26.04 8.34
N GLN A 409 10.17 -27.28 8.85
CA GLN A 409 10.81 -27.70 10.09
C GLN A 409 12.34 -27.78 9.96
N PHE A 410 12.87 -28.13 8.79
CA PHE A 410 14.30 -28.11 8.53
C PHE A 410 14.85 -26.68 8.60
N VAL A 411 14.16 -25.73 7.97
CA VAL A 411 14.50 -24.29 8.01
C VAL A 411 14.45 -23.76 9.44
N ALA A 412 13.36 -23.99 10.17
CA ALA A 412 13.20 -23.57 11.56
C ALA A 412 14.33 -24.10 12.48
N LYS A 413 14.71 -25.38 12.32
CA LYS A 413 15.84 -25.99 13.05
C LYS A 413 17.19 -25.38 12.69
N ARG A 414 17.37 -24.92 11.44
CA ARG A 414 18.60 -24.25 11.00
C ARG A 414 18.67 -22.84 11.60
N LEU A 415 17.60 -22.06 11.52
CA LEU A 415 17.48 -20.73 12.13
C LEU A 415 17.76 -20.76 13.63
N ALA A 416 17.17 -21.72 14.36
CA ALA A 416 17.39 -21.90 15.80
C ALA A 416 18.87 -22.12 16.19
N LYS A 417 19.70 -22.61 15.26
CA LYS A 417 21.14 -22.84 15.50
C LYS A 417 21.98 -21.61 15.21
N VAL A 418 21.73 -20.98 14.05
CA VAL A 418 22.56 -19.89 13.51
C VAL A 418 22.21 -18.56 14.18
N ASN A 419 20.94 -18.36 14.56
CA ASN A 419 20.43 -17.10 15.13
C ASN A 419 20.74 -15.86 14.26
N GLU A 420 20.85 -16.07 12.95
CA GLU A 420 20.95 -15.04 11.92
C GLU A 420 19.84 -15.33 10.89
N GLU A 421 19.40 -14.30 10.19
CA GLU A 421 18.41 -14.47 9.12
C GLU A 421 19.00 -15.28 7.98
N ILE A 422 18.26 -16.31 7.56
CA ILE A 422 18.63 -17.15 6.41
C ILE A 422 17.49 -17.13 5.41
N GLU A 423 17.84 -17.34 4.15
CA GLU A 423 16.82 -17.51 3.11
C GLU A 423 15.97 -18.74 3.38
N VAL A 424 14.65 -18.55 3.32
CA VAL A 424 13.68 -19.62 3.53
C VAL A 424 13.25 -20.23 2.19
N THR A 425 12.57 -21.37 2.24
CA THR A 425 12.19 -22.14 1.04
C THR A 425 10.82 -21.69 0.53
N PRO A 426 10.62 -21.46 -0.79
CA PRO A 426 9.29 -21.20 -1.33
C PRO A 426 8.38 -22.43 -1.14
N ILE A 427 7.16 -22.19 -0.66
CA ILE A 427 6.23 -23.22 -0.17
C ILE A 427 4.90 -23.25 -0.93
N THR A 428 4.61 -22.22 -1.70
CA THR A 428 3.32 -22.07 -2.40
C THR A 428 3.48 -21.58 -3.84
N LYS A 429 2.45 -21.78 -4.65
CA LYS A 429 2.34 -21.27 -6.03
C LYS A 429 1.40 -20.06 -6.15
N SER A 430 0.67 -19.75 -5.08
CA SER A 430 -0.18 -18.57 -4.98
C SER A 430 -0.14 -17.99 -3.57
N LEU A 431 -0.29 -16.68 -3.48
CA LEU A 431 -0.46 -15.94 -2.23
C LEU A 431 -1.75 -15.12 -2.30
N LYS A 432 -2.40 -14.96 -1.16
CA LYS A 432 -3.54 -14.06 -1.00
C LYS A 432 -3.08 -12.79 -0.32
N TYR A 433 -3.47 -11.65 -0.86
CA TYR A 433 -3.30 -10.35 -0.21
C TYR A 433 -4.67 -9.80 0.11
N ASN A 434 -4.94 -9.61 1.40
CA ASN A 434 -6.20 -9.07 1.89
C ASN A 434 -6.00 -7.63 2.34
N TYR A 435 -6.91 -6.76 1.93
CA TYR A 435 -6.95 -5.34 2.30
C TYR A 435 -8.35 -4.97 2.80
N ASP A 436 -8.41 -4.09 3.79
CA ASP A 436 -9.67 -3.63 4.41
C ASP A 436 -10.53 -4.78 4.97
N TYR A 437 -10.19 -5.19 6.19
CA TYR A 437 -10.80 -6.36 6.82
C TYR A 437 -12.33 -6.22 6.91
N GLY A 438 -13.05 -7.14 6.26
CA GLY A 438 -14.50 -7.17 6.20
C GLY A 438 -15.09 -6.69 4.87
N ASP A 439 -14.34 -5.94 4.07
CA ASP A 439 -14.79 -5.41 2.78
C ASP A 439 -14.47 -6.35 1.60
N GLY A 440 -13.66 -7.39 1.82
CA GLY A 440 -13.42 -8.43 0.82
C GLY A 440 -12.52 -8.02 -0.34
N TRP A 441 -11.64 -7.02 -0.17
CA TRP A 441 -10.57 -6.78 -1.13
C TRP A 441 -9.49 -7.85 -1.01
N GLU A 442 -9.69 -8.94 -1.75
CA GLU A 442 -8.72 -10.03 -1.87
C GLU A 442 -8.05 -9.96 -3.26
N VAL A 443 -6.72 -9.96 -3.27
CA VAL A 443 -5.89 -10.01 -4.47
C VAL A 443 -5.10 -11.31 -4.47
N ASP A 444 -5.32 -12.14 -5.47
CA ASP A 444 -4.50 -13.32 -5.75
C ASP A 444 -3.20 -12.91 -6.43
N ILE A 445 -2.09 -13.42 -5.91
CA ILE A 445 -0.74 -13.17 -6.41
C ILE A 445 -0.15 -14.49 -6.89
N VAL A 446 0.21 -14.54 -8.18
CA VAL A 446 0.86 -15.69 -8.80
C VAL A 446 2.15 -15.24 -9.49
N MET A 447 3.22 -15.99 -9.29
CA MET A 447 4.47 -15.78 -10.02
C MET A 447 4.43 -16.60 -11.31
N GLU A 448 4.35 -15.93 -12.45
CA GLU A 448 4.26 -16.59 -13.75
C GLU A 448 5.63 -17.01 -14.28
N GLU A 449 6.64 -16.16 -14.12
CA GLU A 449 7.94 -16.32 -14.77
C GLU A 449 9.06 -15.63 -13.97
N LYS A 450 10.32 -16.06 -14.20
CA LYS A 450 11.52 -15.39 -13.71
C LYS A 450 12.45 -15.06 -14.87
N TYR A 451 13.06 -13.89 -14.82
CA TYR A 451 13.96 -13.41 -15.86
C TYR A 451 15.34 -13.10 -15.32
N TYR A 452 16.32 -13.24 -16.20
CA TYR A 452 17.68 -12.79 -15.96
C TYR A 452 18.22 -12.08 -17.20
N THR A 453 19.13 -11.14 -16.99
CA THR A 453 19.85 -10.48 -18.07
C THR A 453 21.28 -11.01 -18.12
N LYS A 454 21.84 -11.19 -19.32
CA LYS A 454 23.28 -11.44 -19.47
C LYS A 454 23.96 -10.11 -19.69
N ASN A 455 24.73 -9.63 -18.72
CA ASN A 455 25.54 -8.44 -18.94
C ASN A 455 26.77 -8.79 -19.80
N ARG A 456 27.26 -7.81 -20.56
CA ARG A 456 28.37 -8.03 -21.50
C ARG A 456 29.67 -8.46 -20.81
N LEU A 457 29.79 -8.21 -19.49
CA LEU A 457 30.87 -8.69 -18.64
C LEU A 457 30.88 -10.23 -18.57
N ASP A 458 29.72 -10.89 -18.46
CA ASP A 458 29.62 -12.35 -18.47
C ASP A 458 30.04 -12.93 -19.83
N THR A 459 29.63 -12.27 -20.92
CA THR A 459 30.04 -12.66 -22.28
C THR A 459 31.52 -12.37 -22.60
N ALA A 460 32.18 -11.49 -21.85
CA ALA A 460 33.61 -11.19 -22.01
C ALA A 460 34.51 -12.25 -21.36
N PHE A 461 34.00 -13.01 -20.38
CA PHE A 461 34.70 -14.18 -19.83
C PHE A 461 34.50 -15.44 -20.67
N GLU A 462 33.38 -15.56 -21.40
CA GLU A 462 33.14 -16.67 -22.33
C GLU A 462 33.93 -16.56 -23.65
N GLY A 463 34.32 -15.34 -24.05
CA GLY A 463 35.19 -15.11 -25.19
C GLY A 463 36.49 -14.45 -24.74
N ASN A 464 37.61 -15.17 -24.78
CA ASN A 464 38.97 -14.64 -24.57
C ASN A 464 39.22 -13.34 -25.37
N VAL A 465 38.92 -12.17 -24.82
CA VAL A 465 39.26 -10.88 -25.42
C VAL A 465 40.17 -10.12 -24.45
N ASP A 466 41.48 -10.18 -24.69
CA ASP A 466 42.45 -9.26 -24.10
C ASP A 466 42.12 -7.83 -24.59
N GLY A 467 41.43 -7.05 -23.75
CA GLY A 467 41.11 -5.66 -24.08
C GLY A 467 40.32 -4.94 -22.99
N PHE A 468 40.56 -3.64 -22.85
CA PHE A 468 39.82 -2.76 -21.94
C PHE A 468 38.31 -2.86 -22.18
N VAL A 469 37.57 -3.33 -21.18
CA VAL A 469 36.09 -3.36 -21.19
C VAL A 469 35.57 -1.96 -20.91
N VAL A 470 34.98 -1.32 -21.93
CA VAL A 470 34.19 -0.10 -21.74
C VAL A 470 32.87 -0.51 -21.11
N VAL A 471 32.69 -0.22 -19.81
CA VAL A 471 31.42 -0.41 -19.10
C VAL A 471 30.42 0.63 -19.63
N PRO A 472 29.31 0.24 -20.29
CA PRO A 472 28.30 1.18 -20.75
C PRO A 472 27.66 1.91 -19.57
N ASN A 473 27.19 3.14 -19.79
CA ASN A 473 26.28 3.79 -18.85
C ASN A 473 24.93 3.04 -18.79
N GLU A 474 24.09 3.33 -17.79
CA GLU A 474 22.79 2.67 -17.60
C GLU A 474 21.94 2.61 -18.88
N GLU A 475 21.86 3.72 -19.61
CA GLU A 475 21.10 3.80 -20.87
C GLU A 475 21.68 2.86 -21.95
N GLY A 476 23.01 2.76 -22.05
CA GLY A 476 23.68 1.86 -22.98
C GLY A 476 23.55 0.37 -22.61
N LEU A 477 23.36 0.06 -21.31
CA LEU A 477 23.03 -1.29 -20.86
C LEU A 477 21.59 -1.67 -21.25
N ILE A 478 20.64 -0.76 -21.02
CA ILE A 478 19.23 -0.95 -21.39
C ILE A 478 19.09 -1.12 -22.91
N GLU A 479 19.73 -0.28 -23.73
CA GLU A 479 19.63 -0.37 -25.19
C GLU A 479 20.05 -1.71 -25.77
N LYS A 480 21.03 -2.37 -25.14
CA LYS A 480 21.62 -3.63 -25.59
C LYS A 480 21.15 -4.84 -24.77
N ALA A 481 20.13 -4.65 -23.95
CA ALA A 481 19.62 -5.66 -23.04
C ALA A 481 19.19 -6.93 -23.79
N ARG A 482 19.53 -8.07 -23.21
CA ARG A 482 19.06 -9.39 -23.62
C ARG A 482 18.61 -10.13 -22.37
N ALA A 483 17.30 -10.30 -22.25
CA ALA A 483 16.70 -11.03 -21.14
C ALA A 483 16.28 -12.42 -21.57
N TYR A 484 16.34 -13.35 -20.63
CA TYR A 484 16.00 -14.75 -20.83
C TYR A 484 15.05 -15.21 -19.72
N ASP A 485 14.13 -16.13 -20.05
CA ASP A 485 13.20 -16.74 -19.09
C ASP A 485 13.81 -17.96 -18.37
N MET A 486 13.03 -18.64 -17.52
CA MET A 486 13.46 -19.86 -16.83
C MET A 486 13.85 -21.01 -17.77
N SER A 487 13.35 -21.01 -19.02
CA SER A 487 13.67 -22.00 -20.04
C SER A 487 14.81 -21.56 -20.97
N ASP A 488 15.54 -20.51 -20.59
CA ASP A 488 16.63 -19.89 -21.34
C ASP A 488 16.22 -19.38 -22.75
N HIS A 489 14.94 -19.10 -22.99
CA HIS A 489 14.50 -18.47 -24.23
C HIS A 489 14.71 -16.96 -24.19
N LEU A 490 15.29 -16.43 -25.27
CA LEU A 490 15.49 -15.00 -25.45
C LEU A 490 14.15 -14.29 -25.62
N GLN A 491 13.91 -13.28 -24.77
CA GLN A 491 12.73 -12.44 -24.84
C GLN A 491 12.85 -11.39 -25.94
N ASP A 492 11.72 -10.83 -26.37
CA ASP A 492 11.73 -9.77 -27.39
C ASP A 492 12.48 -8.51 -26.92
N GLU A 493 12.81 -7.64 -27.88
CA GLU A 493 13.63 -6.46 -27.64
C GLU A 493 13.00 -5.49 -26.64
N LEU A 494 11.67 -5.30 -26.70
CA LEU A 494 10.98 -4.38 -25.82
C LEU A 494 10.93 -4.94 -24.40
N LEU A 495 10.54 -6.21 -24.24
CA LEU A 495 10.49 -6.87 -22.95
C LEU A 495 11.89 -6.93 -22.31
N SER A 496 12.94 -7.24 -23.07
CA SER A 496 14.32 -7.22 -22.59
C SER A 496 14.74 -5.85 -22.04
N LYS A 497 14.39 -4.77 -22.73
CA LYS A 497 14.64 -3.39 -22.27
C LYS A 497 13.90 -3.08 -20.96
N ILE A 498 12.64 -3.52 -20.84
CA ILE A 498 11.85 -3.32 -19.63
C ILE A 498 12.46 -4.10 -18.46
N ILE A 499 12.80 -5.38 -18.66
CA ILE A 499 13.44 -6.23 -17.65
C ILE A 499 14.75 -5.59 -17.16
N GLN A 500 15.63 -5.18 -18.07
CA GLN A 500 16.87 -4.49 -17.70
C GLN A 500 16.61 -3.17 -16.95
N THR A 501 15.55 -2.46 -17.31
CA THR A 501 15.15 -1.24 -16.60
C THR A 501 14.72 -1.53 -15.17
N VAL A 502 13.94 -2.59 -14.93
CA VAL A 502 13.53 -3.02 -13.59
C VAL A 502 14.75 -3.40 -12.75
N GLU A 503 15.66 -4.17 -13.33
CA GLU A 503 16.90 -4.61 -12.68
C GLU A 503 17.80 -3.42 -12.28
N ILE A 504 18.13 -2.53 -13.23
CA ILE A 504 19.05 -1.42 -12.97
C ILE A 504 18.43 -0.37 -12.04
N LYS A 505 17.15 -0.05 -12.24
CA LYS A 505 16.49 1.01 -11.46
C LYS A 505 15.90 0.52 -10.15
N GLY A 506 15.87 -0.80 -9.92
CA GLY A 506 15.24 -1.42 -8.75
C GLY A 506 13.79 -0.97 -8.58
N LYS A 507 13.06 -0.82 -9.70
CA LYS A 507 11.72 -0.24 -9.70
C LYS A 507 10.74 -1.13 -10.45
N PRO A 508 9.62 -1.55 -9.83
CA PRO A 508 8.54 -2.26 -10.48
C PRO A 508 7.94 -1.51 -11.68
N ILE A 509 7.56 -2.28 -12.71
CA ILE A 509 6.87 -1.77 -13.90
C ILE A 509 5.64 -2.64 -14.17
N CYS A 510 4.50 -2.00 -14.43
CA CYS A 510 3.30 -2.69 -14.88
C CYS A 510 3.31 -2.78 -16.41
N ILE A 511 3.14 -3.99 -16.93
CA ILE A 511 3.18 -4.30 -18.37
C ILE A 511 1.80 -4.58 -18.94
N PHE A 512 0.84 -4.95 -18.10
CA PHE A 512 -0.55 -5.18 -18.49
C PHE A 512 -1.53 -4.77 -17.38
N ALA A 513 -2.67 -4.21 -17.77
CA ALA A 513 -3.76 -3.88 -16.87
C ALA A 513 -5.13 -4.13 -17.54
N ASP A 514 -6.01 -4.85 -16.84
CA ASP A 514 -7.42 -5.03 -17.20
C ASP A 514 -8.32 -4.41 -16.12
N GLY A 515 -9.34 -3.67 -16.55
CA GLY A 515 -10.18 -2.88 -15.66
C GLY A 515 -9.58 -1.55 -15.17
N LEU A 516 -10.46 -0.65 -14.75
CA LEU A 516 -10.08 0.62 -14.12
C LEU A 516 -9.39 0.39 -12.76
N PRO A 517 -8.64 1.39 -12.25
CA PRO A 517 -8.34 1.46 -10.83
C PRO A 517 -9.63 1.38 -10.02
N VAL A 518 -9.60 0.52 -9.01
CA VAL A 518 -10.66 0.40 -8.00
C VAL A 518 -10.50 1.51 -6.97
N MET A 519 -11.49 1.62 -6.09
CA MET A 519 -11.55 2.60 -5.01
C MET A 519 -11.58 1.84 -3.70
N ASP A 520 -10.84 2.31 -2.71
CA ASP A 520 -11.06 1.97 -1.30
C ASP A 520 -12.22 2.81 -0.73
N ASP A 521 -12.70 2.48 0.47
CA ASP A 521 -13.85 3.12 1.14
C ASP A 521 -15.19 3.08 0.36
N VAL A 522 -15.41 2.04 -0.45
CA VAL A 522 -16.69 1.85 -1.18
C VAL A 522 -17.52 0.66 -0.68
N GLY A 523 -17.04 -0.15 0.26
CA GLY A 523 -17.74 -1.38 0.68
C GLY A 523 -17.39 -2.57 -0.21
N GLY A 524 -16.11 -2.76 -0.51
CA GLY A 524 -15.65 -3.90 -1.30
C GLY A 524 -16.01 -3.91 -2.79
N VAL A 525 -15.98 -5.11 -3.38
CA VAL A 525 -16.28 -5.36 -4.80
C VAL A 525 -17.71 -4.94 -5.17
N HIS A 526 -18.70 -5.32 -4.35
CA HIS A 526 -20.11 -4.95 -4.57
C HIS A 526 -20.30 -3.44 -4.47
N GLY A 527 -19.69 -2.82 -3.46
CA GLY A 527 -19.67 -1.37 -3.31
C GLY A 527 -19.06 -0.63 -4.51
N TYR A 528 -18.00 -1.17 -5.10
CA TYR A 528 -17.40 -0.62 -6.32
C TYR A 528 -18.32 -0.73 -7.54
N ILE A 529 -19.06 -1.82 -7.66
CA ILE A 529 -20.07 -2.02 -8.71
C ILE A 529 -21.19 -0.97 -8.56
N ASP A 530 -21.68 -0.77 -7.34
CA ASP A 530 -22.70 0.25 -7.02
C ASP A 530 -22.18 1.67 -7.27
N PHE A 531 -20.91 1.94 -6.94
CA PHE A 531 -20.22 3.18 -7.29
C PHE A 531 -20.19 3.40 -8.83
N LEU A 532 -19.82 2.39 -9.61
CA LEU A 532 -19.79 2.47 -11.06
C LEU A 532 -21.19 2.72 -11.64
N MET A 533 -22.21 2.06 -11.08
CA MET A 533 -23.61 2.25 -11.48
C MET A 533 -24.09 3.66 -11.15
N THR A 534 -23.94 4.11 -9.90
CA THR A 534 -24.37 5.43 -9.43
C THR A 534 -23.66 6.54 -10.21
N SER A 535 -22.35 6.43 -10.40
CA SER A 535 -21.55 7.42 -11.14
C SER A 535 -21.93 7.53 -12.62
N ARG A 536 -22.69 6.59 -13.21
CA ARG A 536 -23.05 6.58 -14.64
C ARG A 536 -24.55 6.71 -14.89
N LEU A 537 -25.35 6.05 -14.08
CA LEU A 537 -26.80 5.89 -14.24
C LEU A 537 -27.61 6.68 -13.20
N GLY A 538 -26.99 7.14 -12.12
CA GLY A 538 -27.64 7.98 -11.12
C GLY A 538 -28.20 9.27 -11.71
N ASN A 539 -29.04 9.95 -10.92
CA ASN A 539 -29.56 11.26 -11.30
C ASN A 539 -28.41 12.30 -11.34
N GLN A 540 -28.68 13.51 -11.83
CA GLN A 540 -27.60 14.50 -12.03
C GLN A 540 -26.88 14.85 -10.71
N GLU A 541 -27.62 14.98 -9.62
CA GLU A 541 -27.09 15.33 -8.30
C GLU A 541 -26.21 14.20 -7.74
N GLU A 542 -26.73 12.97 -7.71
CA GLU A 542 -25.99 11.77 -7.26
C GLU A 542 -24.70 11.57 -8.07
N ARG A 543 -24.76 11.77 -9.39
CA ARG A 543 -23.59 11.62 -10.26
C ARG A 543 -22.53 12.66 -9.98
N ASP A 544 -22.92 13.91 -9.77
CA ASP A 544 -21.98 15.00 -9.53
C ASP A 544 -21.34 14.81 -8.15
N GLU A 545 -22.13 14.48 -7.12
CA GLU A 545 -21.64 14.21 -5.77
C GLU A 545 -20.64 13.05 -5.74
N ILE A 546 -21.00 11.88 -6.29
CA ILE A 546 -20.15 10.70 -6.20
C ILE A 546 -18.87 10.85 -7.04
N ARG A 547 -18.93 11.58 -8.15
CA ARG A 547 -17.74 11.86 -8.98
C ARG A 547 -16.85 12.91 -8.37
N ASP A 548 -17.41 13.92 -7.70
CA ASP A 548 -16.63 14.91 -6.98
C ASP A 548 -15.92 14.27 -5.78
N TRP A 549 -16.60 13.39 -5.04
CA TRP A 549 -15.99 12.56 -4.01
C TRP A 549 -14.87 11.68 -4.57
N ALA A 550 -15.14 10.91 -5.63
CA ALA A 550 -14.15 10.02 -6.24
C ALA A 550 -12.94 10.77 -6.83
N SER A 551 -13.17 11.94 -7.43
CA SER A 551 -12.10 12.85 -7.87
C SER A 551 -11.27 13.33 -6.67
N GLY A 552 -11.92 13.60 -5.53
CA GLY A 552 -11.30 13.87 -4.23
C GLY A 552 -10.46 12.71 -3.68
N MET A 553 -10.73 11.48 -4.11
CA MET A 553 -9.90 10.28 -3.84
C MET A 553 -8.90 9.97 -4.96
N GLY A 554 -8.76 10.86 -5.96
CA GLY A 554 -7.81 10.69 -7.06
C GLY A 554 -8.25 9.74 -8.16
N TRP A 555 -9.50 9.28 -8.14
CA TRP A 555 -10.08 8.49 -9.22
C TRP A 555 -10.50 9.40 -10.38
N THR A 556 -10.11 9.00 -11.59
CA THR A 556 -10.30 9.83 -12.80
C THR A 556 -11.28 9.23 -13.80
N GLY A 557 -11.73 7.98 -13.57
CA GLY A 557 -12.53 7.21 -14.51
C GLY A 557 -11.84 6.90 -15.85
N ARG A 558 -10.51 7.08 -15.90
CA ARG A 558 -9.68 6.84 -17.09
C ARG A 558 -8.74 5.65 -16.83
N MET A 559 -8.50 4.86 -17.89
CA MET A 559 -7.45 3.85 -17.85
C MET A 559 -6.10 4.56 -17.90
N TYR A 560 -5.20 4.16 -17.01
CA TYR A 560 -3.79 4.50 -17.17
C TYR A 560 -3.17 3.54 -18.18
N LYS A 561 -2.18 4.01 -18.94
CA LYS A 561 -1.34 3.07 -19.66
C LYS A 561 -0.55 2.25 -18.63
N PRO A 562 -0.40 0.92 -18.80
CA PRO A 562 0.27 0.07 -17.82
C PRO A 562 1.61 0.62 -17.34
N GLU A 563 2.44 1.11 -18.26
CA GLU A 563 3.78 1.64 -17.98
C GLU A 563 3.80 2.91 -17.10
N ASN A 564 2.65 3.55 -16.86
CA ASN A 564 2.51 4.74 -16.02
C ASN A 564 1.80 4.43 -14.67
N ILE A 565 1.44 3.18 -14.41
CA ILE A 565 0.80 2.77 -13.16
C ILE A 565 1.81 2.82 -12.01
N LEU A 566 3.00 2.23 -12.18
CA LEU A 566 4.05 2.12 -11.16
C LEU A 566 5.18 3.13 -11.37
#